data_AF-A0A553PNG3-F1
#
_entry.id   AF-A0A553PNG3-F1
#
_cell.length_a   1.000
_cell.length_b   1.000
_cell.length_c   1.000
_cell.angle_alpha   90.00
_cell.angle_beta   90.00
_cell.angle_gamma   90.00
#
_symmetry.space_group_name_H-M   'P 1'
#
loop_
_entity.id
_entity.type
_entity.pdbx_description
1 polymer ?
#
loop_
_entity_poly.entity_id
_entity_poly.type
_entity_poly.pdbx_seq_one_letter_code
_entity_poly.pdbx_strand_id
1 'polypeptide(L)'
;MTDATVCCPAQEMFYFFNQNGLSSIRKNLRFKPKFKDYANDFRIRAAAKRNFPVTKITFIGVHNRRTDYIPYMQKMFRMESPYTKKFFYQAMEYFREEYEHVVFFFVSDDMEWGRKHIKNKHKDLYFLGKGDTNSPDAIGYDLALLASCNHTIITWGSFSMWASILSGGEYYSEYGVIVPAKSLESHPTQSRYEANESNEKNYELLKREFRARNDHLHQQCKKYPHLIPFKALNQAKFFYLKQPDVMMCMIPKVASTSLSSFLIQSHQHFKSHKGLTNIGFPSGSLNDTFQDTYKIMVVRHPLERLLSAYLYVFVKEVQGDLKHTNMYSNLTHLLALHYRGSHSWDVNPLLTFPEFVRFIVNGTKEHIPGSWQGLSNGDFIFNPNLNSHWEPYWKVCSPCQLQNHPSIILKFGKDFDQEVQYALKESGIQEFFTQRVHPKLQGTLQWKNSGQTELLEEFYFSQLSKAEVLQLYQAYKVDHDLFRYDVEPYLSFSHG
;
A
#
# COMPACT_ATOMS: atom_id res chain seq x y z
N MET A 1 -18.72 -8.24 28.25
CA MET A 1 -17.74 -9.35 28.32
C MET A 1 -17.51 -9.86 26.91
N THR A 2 -16.23 -10.09 26.56
CA THR A 2 -15.67 -10.96 25.50
C THR A 2 -16.13 -10.70 24.05
N ASP A 3 -15.30 -10.43 23.03
CA ASP A 3 -13.87 -10.62 22.86
C ASP A 3 -13.35 -9.70 21.75
N ALA A 4 -12.43 -8.80 22.07
CA ALA A 4 -11.47 -8.30 21.09
C ALA A 4 -10.34 -9.33 21.05
N THR A 5 -10.42 -10.27 20.11
CA THR A 5 -9.35 -11.22 19.88
C THR A 5 -8.21 -10.51 19.15
N VAL A 6 -7.24 -10.04 19.95
CA VAL A 6 -5.89 -9.69 19.49
C VAL A 6 -5.29 -10.94 18.85
N CYS A 7 -5.27 -10.97 17.52
CA CYS A 7 -4.57 -12.02 16.81
C CYS A 7 -3.07 -11.69 16.78
N CYS A 8 -2.26 -12.52 17.44
CA CYS A 8 -0.79 -12.51 17.48
C CYS A 8 -0.05 -11.65 18.54
N PRO A 9 0.03 -12.12 19.79
CA PRO A 9 1.06 -11.73 20.78
C PRO A 9 2.53 -11.96 20.33
N ALA A 10 2.73 -12.71 19.23
CA ALA A 10 4.06 -13.03 18.70
C ALA A 10 4.78 -11.78 18.16
N GLN A 11 4.05 -10.84 17.53
CA GLN A 11 4.65 -9.70 16.85
C GLN A 11 5.20 -8.63 17.83
N GLU A 12 4.56 -8.51 19.00
CA GLU A 12 5.04 -7.65 20.09
C GLU A 12 6.30 -8.22 20.77
N MET A 13 6.34 -9.54 20.99
CA MET A 13 7.55 -10.22 21.46
C MET A 13 8.69 -10.10 20.46
N PHE A 14 8.41 -10.25 19.16
CA PHE A 14 9.36 -10.03 18.07
C PHE A 14 10.01 -8.64 18.13
N TYR A 15 9.19 -7.60 18.28
CA TYR A 15 9.65 -6.22 18.36
C TYR A 15 10.49 -5.97 19.62
N PHE A 16 10.04 -6.47 20.77
CA PHE A 16 10.78 -6.39 22.04
C PHE A 16 12.17 -7.02 21.93
N PHE A 17 12.27 -8.23 21.35
CA PHE A 17 13.55 -8.91 21.19
C PHE A 17 14.45 -8.22 20.16
N ASN A 18 13.89 -7.70 19.05
CA ASN A 18 14.66 -6.99 18.04
C ASN A 18 15.31 -5.71 18.59
N GLN A 19 14.61 -4.96 19.43
CA GLN A 19 15.12 -3.67 19.94
C GLN A 19 16.01 -3.79 21.18
N ASN A 20 15.70 -4.72 22.10
CA ASN A 20 16.31 -4.71 23.44
C ASN A 20 17.11 -5.97 23.78
N GLY A 21 17.01 -7.05 22.99
CA GLY A 21 17.42 -8.39 23.45
C GLY A 21 18.26 -9.22 22.49
N LEU A 22 18.24 -8.97 21.19
CA LEU A 22 18.79 -9.87 20.15
C LEU A 22 20.24 -10.31 20.39
N SER A 23 21.14 -9.37 20.69
CA SER A 23 22.55 -9.70 20.93
C SER A 23 22.76 -10.48 22.23
N SER A 24 21.99 -10.17 23.27
CA SER A 24 22.01 -10.93 24.53
C SER A 24 21.47 -12.34 24.32
N ILE A 25 20.35 -12.47 23.62
CA ILE A 25 19.71 -13.75 23.30
C ILE A 25 20.63 -14.63 22.47
N ARG A 26 21.24 -14.15 21.40
CA ARG A 26 22.19 -14.95 20.61
C ARG A 26 23.45 -15.31 21.37
N LYS A 27 23.90 -14.42 22.25
CA LYS A 27 25.08 -14.67 23.09
C LYS A 27 24.79 -15.79 24.10
N ASN A 28 23.59 -15.81 24.68
CA ASN A 28 23.22 -16.67 25.80
C ASN A 28 22.49 -17.96 25.37
N LEU A 29 21.62 -17.90 24.37
CA LEU A 29 20.91 -19.05 23.79
C LEU A 29 21.73 -19.62 22.63
N ARG A 30 22.66 -20.51 22.97
CA ARG A 30 23.50 -21.21 22.00
C ARG A 30 23.01 -22.62 21.77
N PHE A 31 22.91 -23.01 20.51
CA PHE A 31 22.67 -24.42 20.16
C PHE A 31 23.81 -25.33 20.65
N LYS A 32 23.44 -26.54 21.09
CA LYS A 32 24.40 -27.60 21.41
C LYS A 32 25.20 -27.98 20.15
N PRO A 33 26.46 -28.44 20.29
CA PRO A 33 27.33 -28.79 19.15
C PRO A 33 26.64 -29.70 18.12
N LYS A 34 25.97 -30.78 18.57
CA LYS A 34 25.25 -31.71 17.69
C LYS A 34 24.28 -31.04 16.70
N PHE A 35 23.60 -29.97 17.11
CA PHE A 35 22.65 -29.25 16.26
C PHE A 35 23.35 -28.28 15.31
N LYS A 36 24.46 -27.66 15.76
CA LYS A 36 25.27 -26.78 14.91
C LYS A 36 26.00 -27.55 13.83
N ASP A 37 26.58 -28.69 14.18
CA ASP A 37 27.34 -29.54 13.25
C ASP A 37 26.41 -30.08 12.17
N TYR A 38 25.20 -30.50 12.56
CA TYR A 38 24.14 -30.89 11.63
C TYR A 38 23.80 -29.78 10.63
N ALA A 39 23.56 -28.55 11.09
CA ALA A 39 23.21 -27.42 10.23
C ALA A 39 24.37 -27.04 9.28
N ASN A 40 25.60 -27.01 9.80
CA ASN A 40 26.80 -26.65 9.04
C ASN A 40 27.10 -27.68 7.92
N ASP A 41 26.91 -28.96 8.21
CA ASP A 41 27.12 -30.02 7.22
C ASP A 41 26.17 -29.86 6.01
N PHE A 42 24.91 -29.49 6.22
CA PHE A 42 23.99 -29.19 5.11
C PHE A 42 24.39 -27.94 4.32
N ARG A 43 24.90 -26.89 4.97
CA ARG A 43 25.42 -25.70 4.29
C ARG A 43 26.59 -26.04 3.38
N ILE A 44 27.53 -26.85 3.87
CA ILE A 44 28.69 -27.31 3.10
C ILE A 44 28.23 -28.16 1.91
N ARG A 45 27.35 -29.14 2.13
CA ARG A 45 26.83 -30.03 1.07
C ARG A 45 26.04 -29.27 0.01
N ALA A 46 25.21 -28.29 0.41
CA ALA A 46 24.49 -27.45 -0.53
C ALA A 46 25.44 -26.55 -1.33
N ALA A 47 26.46 -25.99 -0.69
CA ALA A 47 27.47 -25.17 -1.36
C ALA A 47 28.28 -25.94 -2.39
N ALA A 48 28.74 -27.14 -2.03
CA ALA A 48 29.43 -28.05 -2.96
C ALA A 48 28.55 -28.39 -4.17
N LYS A 49 27.25 -28.64 -3.98
CA LYS A 49 26.32 -28.90 -5.09
C LYS A 49 26.10 -27.70 -6.01
N ARG A 50 26.28 -26.48 -5.51
CA ARG A 50 26.13 -25.23 -6.28
C ARG A 50 27.45 -24.75 -6.89
N ASN A 51 28.57 -25.42 -6.59
CA ASN A 51 29.92 -25.06 -7.03
C ASN A 51 30.36 -23.65 -6.59
N PHE A 52 29.96 -23.24 -5.37
CA PHE A 52 30.38 -21.97 -4.77
C PHE A 52 30.94 -22.21 -3.36
N PRO A 53 31.88 -21.37 -2.88
CA PRO A 53 32.29 -21.42 -1.49
C PRO A 53 31.12 -21.02 -0.58
N VAL A 54 31.02 -21.65 0.60
CA VAL A 54 29.92 -21.41 1.57
C VAL A 54 29.75 -19.93 1.92
N THR A 55 30.84 -19.14 1.92
CA THR A 55 30.83 -17.71 2.23
C THR A 55 30.21 -16.82 1.14
N LYS A 56 30.08 -17.34 -0.09
CA LYS A 56 29.46 -16.63 -1.22
C LYS A 56 27.99 -17.00 -1.40
N ILE A 57 27.47 -17.96 -0.63
CA ILE A 57 26.07 -18.38 -0.71
C ILE A 57 25.26 -17.69 0.38
N THR A 58 24.14 -17.12 -0.03
CA THR A 58 23.10 -16.63 0.86
C THR A 58 22.13 -17.77 1.16
N PHE A 59 22.10 -18.24 2.40
CA PHE A 59 21.17 -19.29 2.84
C PHE A 59 19.87 -18.68 3.37
N ILE A 60 18.73 -19.16 2.90
CA ILE A 60 17.41 -18.71 3.32
C ILE A 60 16.63 -19.89 3.93
N GLY A 61 16.31 -19.79 5.21
CA GLY A 61 15.52 -20.79 5.92
C GLY A 61 14.03 -20.58 5.69
N VAL A 62 13.35 -21.53 5.06
CA VAL A 62 11.90 -21.50 4.80
C VAL A 62 11.20 -22.35 5.82
N HIS A 63 10.45 -21.73 6.72
CA HIS A 63 9.58 -22.44 7.67
C HIS A 63 8.12 -22.35 7.24
N ASN A 64 7.44 -23.49 7.22
CA ASN A 64 6.03 -23.61 6.85
C ASN A 64 5.28 -24.41 7.92
N ARG A 65 4.59 -23.73 8.83
CA ARG A 65 3.70 -24.37 9.82
C ARG A 65 2.31 -24.49 9.24
N ARG A 66 1.79 -25.72 9.15
CA ARG A 66 0.51 -26.02 8.52
C ARG A 66 -0.44 -26.79 9.41
N THR A 67 0.04 -27.81 10.11
CA THR A 67 -0.79 -28.91 10.62
C THR A 67 -1.83 -28.43 11.63
N ASP A 68 -1.39 -27.93 12.77
CA ASP A 68 -2.26 -27.53 13.88
C ASP A 68 -2.80 -26.11 13.71
N TYR A 69 -1.99 -25.22 13.13
CA TYR A 69 -2.26 -23.80 13.13
C TYR A 69 -3.24 -23.35 12.04
N ILE A 70 -3.24 -23.97 10.85
CA ILE A 70 -4.23 -23.64 9.80
C ILE A 70 -5.65 -23.98 10.27
N PRO A 71 -5.93 -25.20 10.78
CA PRO A 71 -7.25 -25.54 11.32
C PRO A 71 -7.62 -24.67 12.52
N TYR A 72 -6.68 -24.34 13.41
CA TYR A 72 -6.90 -23.43 14.53
C TYR A 72 -7.38 -22.06 14.05
N MET A 73 -6.69 -21.46 13.07
CA MET A 73 -7.03 -20.15 12.53
C MET A 73 -8.37 -20.15 11.78
N GLN A 74 -8.66 -21.21 11.03
CA GLN A 74 -9.94 -21.38 10.37
C GLN A 74 -11.10 -21.54 11.39
N LYS A 75 -10.90 -22.34 12.44
CA LYS A 75 -11.92 -22.61 13.46
C LYS A 75 -12.20 -21.40 14.35
N MET A 76 -11.15 -20.73 14.83
CA MET A 76 -11.27 -19.64 15.80
C MET A 76 -11.58 -18.29 15.15
N PHE A 77 -11.04 -18.04 13.95
CA PHE A 77 -11.09 -16.72 13.33
C PHE A 77 -11.76 -16.71 11.95
N ARG A 78 -12.19 -17.87 11.42
CA ARG A 78 -12.74 -18.00 10.06
C ARG A 78 -11.81 -17.43 8.99
N MET A 79 -10.50 -17.48 9.24
CA MET A 79 -9.46 -16.98 8.34
C MET A 79 -8.92 -18.12 7.50
N GLU A 80 -8.87 -17.91 6.19
CA GLU A 80 -8.12 -18.79 5.30
C GLU A 80 -6.61 -18.53 5.45
N SER A 81 -5.81 -19.58 5.22
CA SER A 81 -4.36 -19.45 5.32
C SER A 81 -3.79 -18.66 4.13
N PRO A 82 -3.03 -17.58 4.35
CA PRO A 82 -2.37 -16.84 3.28
C PRO A 82 -1.19 -17.64 2.67
N TYR A 83 -0.74 -18.71 3.34
CA TYR A 83 0.44 -19.51 2.99
C TYR A 83 0.15 -20.54 1.89
N THR A 84 -0.27 -20.03 0.74
CA THR A 84 -0.43 -20.79 -0.49
C THR A 84 0.92 -21.02 -1.18
N LYS A 85 0.97 -21.87 -2.21
CA LYS A 85 2.17 -22.01 -3.06
C LYS A 85 2.64 -20.67 -3.65
N LYS A 86 1.69 -19.75 -3.93
CA LYS A 86 1.99 -18.41 -4.47
C LYS A 86 2.81 -17.58 -3.50
N PHE A 87 2.48 -17.63 -2.20
CA PHE A 87 3.23 -16.96 -1.14
C PHE A 87 4.71 -17.39 -1.14
N PHE A 88 4.96 -18.71 -1.11
CA PHE A 88 6.33 -19.22 -1.11
C PHE A 88 7.10 -18.88 -2.38
N TYR A 89 6.45 -18.91 -3.55
CA TYR A 89 7.10 -18.48 -4.79
C TYR A 89 7.47 -16.99 -4.76
N GLN A 90 6.55 -16.12 -4.36
CA GLN A 90 6.83 -14.69 -4.24
C GLN A 90 7.96 -14.40 -3.25
N ALA A 91 7.95 -15.08 -2.10
CA ALA A 91 8.99 -14.93 -1.09
C ALA A 91 10.36 -15.42 -1.58
N MET A 92 10.41 -16.55 -2.31
CA MET A 92 11.67 -17.04 -2.89
C MET A 92 12.17 -16.16 -4.03
N GLU A 93 11.29 -15.66 -4.90
CA GLU A 93 11.67 -14.72 -5.98
C GLU A 93 12.29 -13.45 -5.42
N TYR A 94 11.69 -12.87 -4.36
CA TYR A 94 12.29 -11.72 -3.67
C TYR A 94 13.76 -11.95 -3.30
N PHE A 95 14.08 -13.05 -2.62
CA PHE A 95 15.47 -13.34 -2.26
C PHE A 95 16.37 -13.64 -3.46
N ARG A 96 15.83 -14.19 -4.56
CA ARG A 96 16.59 -14.41 -5.80
C ARG A 96 16.93 -13.10 -6.51
N GLU A 97 16.04 -12.12 -6.45
CA GLU A 97 16.25 -10.78 -7.03
C GLU A 97 17.27 -9.98 -6.21
N GLU A 98 17.23 -10.11 -4.89
CA GLU A 98 18.09 -9.34 -3.98
C GLU A 98 19.51 -9.90 -3.81
N TYR A 99 19.70 -11.22 -3.99
CA TYR A 99 20.98 -11.89 -3.71
C TYR A 99 21.43 -12.81 -4.85
N GLU A 100 22.69 -12.70 -5.26
CA GLU A 100 23.24 -13.40 -6.45
C GLU A 100 23.23 -14.94 -6.35
N HIS A 101 23.52 -15.50 -5.16
CA HIS A 101 23.72 -16.93 -4.97
C HIS A 101 22.89 -17.47 -3.81
N VAL A 102 21.60 -17.68 -4.06
CA VAL A 102 20.67 -18.16 -3.04
C VAL A 102 20.54 -19.68 -2.99
N VAL A 103 20.30 -20.16 -1.76
CA VAL A 103 19.91 -21.54 -1.44
C VAL A 103 18.82 -21.50 -0.37
N PHE A 104 17.74 -22.25 -0.59
CA PHE A 104 16.60 -22.33 0.32
C PHE A 104 16.58 -23.66 1.08
N PHE A 105 16.46 -23.60 2.40
CA PHE A 105 16.29 -24.75 3.28
C PHE A 105 14.86 -24.81 3.80
N PHE A 106 14.09 -25.77 3.30
CA PHE A 106 12.68 -25.92 3.63
C PHE A 106 12.46 -26.87 4.80
N VAL A 107 11.74 -26.37 5.79
CA VAL A 107 11.35 -27.03 7.03
C VAL A 107 9.86 -26.81 7.25
N SER A 108 9.14 -27.86 7.63
CA SER A 108 7.68 -27.85 7.77
C SER A 108 7.26 -28.95 8.74
N ASP A 109 6.17 -28.73 9.47
CA ASP A 109 5.45 -29.79 10.18
C ASP A 109 4.60 -30.65 9.22
N ASP A 110 4.45 -30.20 7.98
CA ASP A 110 3.87 -30.94 6.85
C ASP A 110 4.84 -30.92 5.67
N MET A 111 5.86 -31.78 5.73
CA MET A 111 6.90 -31.85 4.70
C MET A 111 6.37 -32.46 3.39
N GLU A 112 5.32 -33.28 3.43
CA GLU A 112 4.69 -33.88 2.25
C GLU A 112 4.02 -32.81 1.39
N TRP A 113 3.26 -31.90 2.02
CA TRP A 113 2.66 -30.78 1.32
C TRP A 113 3.72 -29.92 0.61
N GLY A 114 4.83 -29.65 1.29
CA GLY A 114 5.96 -28.90 0.72
C GLY A 114 6.48 -29.54 -0.56
N ARG A 115 6.81 -30.84 -0.52
CA ARG A 115 7.33 -31.58 -1.69
C ARG A 115 6.33 -31.67 -2.83
N LYS A 116 5.03 -31.77 -2.52
CA LYS A 116 3.98 -31.86 -3.54
C LYS A 116 3.76 -30.53 -4.27
N HIS A 117 3.70 -29.42 -3.53
CA HIS A 117 3.22 -28.13 -4.04
C HIS A 117 4.32 -27.14 -4.44
N ILE A 118 5.48 -27.20 -3.81
CA ILE A 118 6.59 -26.27 -4.09
C ILE A 118 7.57 -26.93 -5.05
N LYS A 119 7.62 -26.42 -6.28
CA LYS A 119 8.47 -26.95 -7.35
C LYS A 119 9.86 -26.34 -7.27
N ASN A 120 10.88 -27.19 -7.27
CA ASN A 120 12.29 -26.78 -7.27
C ASN A 120 12.82 -26.55 -8.69
N LYS A 121 12.26 -25.55 -9.40
CA LYS A 121 12.64 -25.26 -10.80
C LYS A 121 14.08 -24.77 -10.94
N HIS A 122 14.54 -23.97 -9.99
CA HIS A 122 15.87 -23.33 -10.01
C HIS A 122 16.98 -24.20 -9.38
N LYS A 123 16.63 -25.41 -8.90
CA LYS A 123 17.54 -26.37 -8.25
C LYS A 123 18.28 -25.78 -7.03
N ASP A 124 17.66 -24.81 -6.37
CA ASP A 124 18.18 -24.06 -5.21
C ASP A 124 17.42 -24.36 -3.91
N LEU A 125 16.36 -25.15 -3.96
CA LEU A 125 15.52 -25.53 -2.81
C LEU A 125 15.82 -26.94 -2.29
N TYR A 126 16.06 -27.08 -0.99
CA TYR A 126 16.31 -28.35 -0.31
C TYR A 126 15.29 -28.60 0.79
N PHE A 127 14.55 -29.71 0.71
CA PHE A 127 13.58 -30.14 1.72
C PHE A 127 14.28 -30.93 2.82
N LEU A 128 14.65 -30.26 3.91
CA LEU A 128 15.56 -30.79 4.93
C LEU A 128 14.92 -30.98 6.31
N GLY A 129 13.72 -30.44 6.54
CA GLY A 129 13.02 -30.56 7.82
C GLY A 129 12.80 -32.02 8.24
N LYS A 130 13.05 -32.30 9.53
CA LYS A 130 12.68 -33.53 10.20
C LYS A 130 11.15 -33.63 10.32
N GLY A 131 10.48 -32.52 10.58
CA GLY A 131 9.01 -32.39 10.55
C GLY A 131 8.27 -33.15 11.66
N ASP A 132 9.00 -33.70 12.64
CA ASP A 132 8.43 -34.34 13.82
C ASP A 132 8.32 -33.32 14.96
N THR A 133 7.09 -32.91 15.25
CA THR A 133 6.76 -31.92 16.29
C THR A 133 6.72 -32.50 17.70
N ASN A 134 6.90 -33.81 17.87
CA ASN A 134 6.89 -34.49 19.16
C ASN A 134 8.29 -34.86 19.67
N SER A 135 9.30 -34.86 18.79
CA SER A 135 10.69 -35.17 19.14
C SER A 135 11.50 -33.91 19.44
N PRO A 136 11.96 -33.69 20.69
CA PRO A 136 12.78 -32.53 21.04
C PRO A 136 14.06 -32.41 20.20
N ASP A 137 14.63 -33.55 19.81
CA ASP A 137 15.80 -33.58 18.95
C ASP A 137 15.46 -33.18 17.51
N ALA A 138 14.35 -33.67 16.95
CA ALA A 138 13.89 -33.25 15.62
C ALA A 138 13.63 -31.73 15.55
N ILE A 139 12.90 -31.20 16.54
CA ILE A 139 12.64 -29.77 16.71
C ILE A 139 13.95 -28.99 16.82
N GLY A 140 14.91 -29.50 17.60
CA GLY A 140 16.23 -28.89 17.78
C GLY A 140 17.05 -28.84 16.48
N TYR A 141 17.03 -29.90 15.67
CA TYR A 141 17.69 -29.93 14.36
C TYR A 141 17.06 -28.92 13.39
N ASP A 142 15.73 -28.89 13.34
CA ASP A 142 14.97 -28.01 12.45
C ASP A 142 15.19 -26.53 12.79
N LEU A 143 15.13 -26.17 14.08
CA LEU A 143 15.36 -24.80 14.53
C LEU A 143 16.81 -24.37 14.30
N ALA A 144 17.78 -25.26 14.55
CA ALA A 144 19.20 -24.96 14.33
C ALA A 144 19.53 -24.77 12.84
N LEU A 145 18.91 -25.55 11.96
CA LEU A 145 19.06 -25.41 10.52
C LEU A 145 18.57 -24.03 10.05
N LEU A 146 17.35 -23.65 10.44
CA LEU A 146 16.79 -22.34 10.09
C LEU A 146 17.60 -21.19 10.70
N ALA A 147 18.00 -21.30 11.97
CA ALA A 147 18.80 -20.30 12.65
C ALA A 147 20.22 -20.14 12.07
N SER A 148 20.74 -21.16 11.38
CA SER A 148 22.04 -21.09 10.70
C SER A 148 22.01 -20.35 9.36
N CYS A 149 20.81 -20.03 8.85
CA CYS A 149 20.62 -19.31 7.60
C CYS A 149 20.87 -17.80 7.77
N ASN A 150 21.16 -17.12 6.66
CA ASN A 150 21.32 -15.67 6.61
C ASN A 150 19.97 -14.95 6.76
N HIS A 151 18.94 -15.45 6.07
CA HIS A 151 17.59 -14.90 6.03
C HIS A 151 16.55 -15.99 6.24
N THR A 152 15.29 -15.60 6.45
CA THR A 152 14.20 -16.59 6.63
C THR A 152 12.92 -16.23 5.89
N ILE A 153 12.13 -17.23 5.50
CA ILE A 153 10.74 -17.08 5.09
C ILE A 153 9.92 -17.75 6.19
N ILE A 154 9.00 -17.02 6.80
CA ILE A 154 8.28 -17.47 7.98
C ILE A 154 6.76 -17.48 7.76
N THR A 155 6.11 -18.44 8.39
CA THR A 155 4.66 -18.50 8.57
C THR A 155 4.29 -18.27 10.03
N TRP A 156 2.99 -18.32 10.35
CA TRP A 156 2.50 -18.21 11.72
C TRP A 156 3.18 -19.16 12.72
N GLY A 157 3.30 -18.69 13.97
CA GLY A 157 3.73 -19.47 15.11
C GLY A 157 5.05 -19.03 15.74
N SER A 158 5.19 -19.33 17.03
CA SER A 158 6.38 -19.02 17.82
C SER A 158 7.65 -19.71 17.31
N PHE A 159 7.55 -20.88 16.68
CA PHE A 159 8.70 -21.58 16.12
C PHE A 159 9.32 -20.80 14.95
N SER A 160 8.51 -20.37 13.97
CA SER A 160 8.98 -19.51 12.87
C SER A 160 9.56 -18.20 13.39
N MET A 161 8.96 -17.68 14.47
CA MET A 161 9.46 -16.50 15.15
C MET A 161 10.86 -16.68 15.71
N TRP A 162 11.08 -17.74 16.49
CA TRP A 162 12.39 -18.01 17.05
C TRP A 162 13.43 -18.31 15.97
N ALA A 163 13.03 -18.99 14.88
CA ALA A 163 13.91 -19.23 13.73
C ALA A 163 14.43 -17.92 13.12
N SER A 164 13.53 -16.96 12.86
CA SER A 164 13.89 -15.65 12.30
C SER A 164 14.68 -14.78 13.28
N ILE A 165 14.36 -14.78 14.58
CA ILE A 165 15.14 -14.06 15.60
C ILE A 165 16.58 -14.61 15.69
N LEU A 166 16.73 -15.93 15.69
CA LEU A 166 18.03 -16.58 15.85
C LEU A 166 18.89 -16.47 14.57
N SER A 167 18.29 -16.49 13.37
CA SER A 167 18.95 -16.22 12.08
C SER A 167 19.27 -14.73 11.90
N GLY A 168 18.24 -13.88 12.03
CA GLY A 168 18.21 -12.41 12.11
C GLY A 168 19.08 -11.63 11.14
N GLY A 169 19.14 -12.12 9.91
CA GLY A 169 18.95 -11.22 8.79
C GLY A 169 17.47 -10.99 8.51
N GLU A 170 17.18 -10.54 7.30
CA GLU A 170 15.85 -10.33 6.73
C GLU A 170 14.93 -11.55 6.88
N TYR A 171 13.64 -11.29 7.07
CA TYR A 171 12.62 -12.32 7.02
C TYR A 171 11.36 -11.90 6.25
N TYR A 172 10.84 -12.81 5.43
CA TYR A 172 9.63 -12.62 4.64
C TYR A 172 8.42 -13.26 5.34
N SER A 173 7.34 -12.51 5.53
CA SER A 173 6.10 -12.95 6.19
C SER A 173 4.86 -12.62 5.35
N GLU A 174 3.66 -12.96 5.83
CA GLU A 174 2.39 -12.56 5.19
C GLU A 174 2.23 -11.02 5.07
N TYR A 175 2.99 -10.26 5.87
CA TYR A 175 3.02 -8.79 5.83
C TYR A 175 4.13 -8.25 4.90
N GLY A 176 4.86 -9.12 4.20
CA GLY A 176 6.01 -8.77 3.38
C GLY A 176 7.35 -8.93 4.11
N VAL A 177 8.39 -8.28 3.56
CA VAL A 177 9.77 -8.36 4.05
C VAL A 177 9.96 -7.46 5.27
N ILE A 178 10.57 -8.01 6.30
CA ILE A 178 10.98 -7.30 7.51
C ILE A 178 12.47 -7.52 7.68
N VAL A 179 13.20 -6.47 8.06
CA VAL A 179 14.64 -6.57 8.21
C VAL A 179 15.09 -5.99 9.55
N PRO A 180 15.86 -6.73 10.38
CA PRO A 180 16.35 -6.29 11.70
C PRO A 180 17.48 -5.23 11.70
N ALA A 181 17.63 -4.46 12.79
CA ALA A 181 18.29 -3.13 12.80
C ALA A 181 19.78 -3.24 12.57
N LYS A 182 20.37 -4.29 13.15
CA LYS A 182 21.79 -4.59 13.03
C LYS A 182 22.20 -5.11 11.66
N SER A 183 21.28 -5.65 10.85
CA SER A 183 21.62 -6.09 9.49
C SER A 183 21.86 -4.93 8.52
N LEU A 184 21.51 -3.70 8.92
CA LEU A 184 21.87 -2.46 8.21
C LEU A 184 23.30 -1.99 8.51
N GLU A 185 23.95 -2.54 9.54
CA GLU A 185 25.29 -2.11 9.99
C GLU A 185 26.42 -3.03 9.48
N SER A 186 26.12 -4.26 9.07
CA SER A 186 27.12 -5.28 8.74
C SER A 186 27.56 -5.37 7.27
N HIS A 187 27.15 -4.43 6.42
CA HIS A 187 27.65 -4.30 5.05
C HIS A 187 28.51 -3.03 4.90
N PRO A 188 29.84 -3.11 5.11
CA PRO A 188 30.74 -2.02 4.78
C PRO A 188 31.21 -2.21 3.33
N THR A 189 30.72 -1.41 2.39
CA THR A 189 31.45 -1.08 1.15
C THR A 189 31.05 0.32 0.67
N GLN A 190 31.96 0.96 -0.08
CA GLN A 190 31.93 2.30 -0.67
C GLN A 190 30.57 2.88 -1.13
N SER A 191 29.58 2.03 -1.44
CA SER A 191 28.25 2.44 -1.90
C SER A 191 27.48 3.35 -0.93
N ARG A 192 27.76 3.29 0.39
CA ARG A 192 27.04 4.10 1.40
C ARG A 192 27.44 5.58 1.40
N TYR A 193 28.68 5.91 1.01
CA TYR A 193 29.11 7.31 0.92
C TYR A 193 28.56 7.98 -0.35
N GLU A 194 28.57 7.27 -1.48
CA GLU A 194 27.97 7.72 -2.74
C GLU A 194 26.43 7.81 -2.62
N ALA A 195 25.79 6.85 -1.94
CA ALA A 195 24.34 6.84 -1.69
C ALA A 195 23.89 7.96 -0.73
N ASN A 196 24.71 8.34 0.26
CA ASN A 196 24.38 9.45 1.15
C ASN A 196 24.44 10.80 0.42
N GLU A 197 25.44 11.01 -0.43
CA GLU A 197 25.55 12.24 -1.23
C GLU A 197 24.46 12.32 -2.32
N SER A 198 24.09 11.20 -2.95
CA SER A 198 22.97 11.14 -3.89
C SER A 198 21.62 11.33 -3.21
N ASN A 199 21.43 10.76 -2.00
CA ASN A 199 20.19 10.94 -1.22
C ASN A 199 20.01 12.38 -0.74
N GLU A 200 21.09 13.05 -0.34
CA GLU A 200 21.05 14.46 0.08
C GLU A 200 20.74 15.38 -1.11
N LYS A 201 21.37 15.15 -2.27
CA LYS A 201 21.04 15.86 -3.52
C LYS A 201 19.59 15.63 -3.97
N ASN A 202 19.10 14.40 -3.90
CA ASN A 202 17.71 14.07 -4.24
C ASN A 202 16.70 14.72 -3.27
N TYR A 203 17.02 14.76 -1.98
CA TYR A 203 16.17 15.39 -0.98
C TYR A 203 16.07 16.91 -1.17
N GLU A 204 17.18 17.59 -1.46
CA GLU A 204 17.16 19.04 -1.75
C GLU A 204 16.45 19.37 -3.08
N LEU A 205 16.52 18.48 -4.08
CA LEU A 205 15.72 18.59 -5.30
C LEU A 205 14.22 18.53 -5.00
N LEU A 206 13.76 17.48 -4.29
CA LEU A 206 12.36 17.32 -3.89
C LEU A 206 11.85 18.51 -3.08
N LYS A 207 12.65 19.02 -2.14
CA LYS A 207 12.34 20.22 -1.35
C LYS A 207 12.09 21.44 -2.22
N ARG A 208 12.91 21.66 -3.25
CA ARG A 208 12.70 22.75 -4.22
C ARG A 208 11.43 22.54 -5.02
N GLU A 209 11.15 21.32 -5.46
CA GLU A 209 9.93 21.00 -6.19
C GLU A 209 8.66 21.24 -5.36
N PHE A 210 8.64 20.79 -4.10
CA PHE A 210 7.49 21.00 -3.23
C PHE A 210 7.24 22.48 -2.95
N ARG A 211 8.29 23.27 -2.73
CA ARG A 211 8.18 24.74 -2.64
C ARG A 211 7.58 25.33 -3.91
N ALA A 212 8.11 24.96 -5.07
CA ALA A 212 7.62 25.46 -6.36
C ALA A 212 6.15 25.08 -6.63
N ARG A 213 5.71 23.88 -6.21
CA ARG A 213 4.31 23.47 -6.30
C ARG A 213 3.41 24.29 -5.39
N ASN A 214 3.87 24.56 -4.17
CA ASN A 214 3.10 25.34 -3.19
C ASN A 214 3.00 26.82 -3.61
N ASP A 215 4.10 27.41 -4.08
CA ASP A 215 4.13 28.77 -4.62
C ASP A 215 3.21 28.89 -5.84
N HIS A 216 3.21 27.87 -6.71
CA HIS A 216 2.30 27.82 -7.84
C HIS A 216 0.84 27.76 -7.42
N LEU A 217 0.49 26.87 -6.49
CA LEU A 217 -0.87 26.77 -5.96
C LEU A 217 -1.31 28.14 -5.43
N HIS A 218 -0.48 28.78 -4.61
CA HIS A 218 -0.74 30.11 -4.06
C HIS A 218 -0.96 31.16 -5.16
N GLN A 219 -0.14 31.16 -6.22
CA GLN A 219 -0.30 32.06 -7.37
C GLN A 219 -1.58 31.80 -8.16
N GLN A 220 -1.94 30.53 -8.40
CA GLN A 220 -3.18 30.21 -9.12
C GLN A 220 -4.42 30.52 -8.29
N CYS A 221 -4.39 30.32 -6.98
CA CYS A 221 -5.49 30.71 -6.10
C CYS A 221 -5.83 32.20 -6.21
N LYS A 222 -4.85 33.08 -6.48
CA LYS A 222 -5.10 34.51 -6.75
C LYS A 222 -5.90 34.76 -8.05
N LYS A 223 -5.78 33.87 -9.04
CA LYS A 223 -6.56 33.93 -10.29
C LYS A 223 -7.98 33.41 -10.13
N TYR A 224 -8.24 32.65 -9.07
CA TYR A 224 -9.54 32.05 -8.77
C TYR A 224 -10.11 32.57 -7.43
N PRO A 225 -10.38 33.90 -7.31
CA PRO A 225 -10.77 34.50 -6.04
C PRO A 225 -12.10 33.97 -5.47
N HIS A 226 -12.98 33.43 -6.32
CA HIS A 226 -14.24 32.80 -5.91
C HIS A 226 -14.05 31.47 -5.16
N LEU A 227 -12.84 30.90 -5.13
CA LEU A 227 -12.50 29.68 -4.37
C LEU A 227 -12.07 29.99 -2.93
N ILE A 228 -11.84 31.26 -2.61
CA ILE A 228 -11.37 31.74 -1.31
C ILE A 228 -12.48 31.87 -0.25
N PRO A 229 -13.76 32.22 -0.57
CA PRO A 229 -14.80 32.43 0.44
C PRO A 229 -14.96 31.23 1.38
N PHE A 230 -15.10 31.54 2.67
CA PHE A 230 -15.16 30.57 3.76
C PHE A 230 -16.51 29.86 3.77
N LYS A 231 -16.53 28.57 3.41
CA LYS A 231 -17.59 27.64 3.80
C LYS A 231 -16.98 26.72 4.86
N ALA A 232 -17.73 26.44 5.94
CA ALA A 232 -17.26 25.59 7.03
C ALA A 232 -16.67 24.29 6.48
N LEU A 233 -15.52 23.89 7.02
CA LEU A 233 -14.78 22.71 6.60
C LEU A 233 -15.68 21.48 6.63
N ASN A 234 -15.75 20.74 5.52
CA ASN A 234 -16.29 19.38 5.58
C ASN A 234 -15.22 18.44 6.17
N GLN A 235 -15.13 18.44 7.50
CA GLN A 235 -14.19 17.67 8.30
C GLN A 235 -14.18 16.16 7.97
N ALA A 236 -15.30 15.62 7.47
CA ALA A 236 -15.39 14.24 7.02
C ALA A 236 -14.53 13.92 5.79
N LYS A 237 -13.95 14.93 5.12
CA LYS A 237 -13.04 14.75 3.98
C LYS A 237 -11.57 14.72 4.39
N PHE A 238 -11.24 14.89 5.67
CA PHE A 238 -9.87 14.90 6.15
C PHE A 238 -9.61 13.72 7.09
N PHE A 239 -8.52 13.02 6.83
CA PHE A 239 -7.93 12.05 7.74
C PHE A 239 -6.98 12.79 8.68
N TYR A 240 -7.14 12.61 9.98
CA TYR A 240 -6.35 13.30 10.99
C TYR A 240 -5.54 12.31 11.84
N LEU A 241 -4.28 12.66 12.04
CA LEU A 241 -3.32 12.04 12.95
C LEU A 241 -2.97 13.08 14.00
N LYS A 242 -3.25 12.80 15.28
CA LYS A 242 -2.98 13.75 16.37
C LYS A 242 -1.50 13.79 16.78
N GLN A 243 -0.76 12.71 16.58
CA GLN A 243 0.65 12.59 16.97
C GLN A 243 1.41 11.82 15.89
N PRO A 244 2.23 12.50 15.08
CA PRO A 244 2.35 13.96 14.97
C PRO A 244 1.07 14.62 14.43
N ASP A 245 0.90 15.92 14.67
CA ASP A 245 -0.26 16.72 14.19
C ASP A 245 -0.23 16.85 12.67
N VAL A 246 -0.86 15.87 12.00
CA VAL A 246 -0.86 15.75 10.54
C VAL A 246 -2.27 15.50 10.02
N MET A 247 -2.59 16.14 8.91
CA MET A 247 -3.86 16.01 8.25
C MET A 247 -3.68 15.68 6.79
N MET A 248 -4.56 14.84 6.26
CA MET A 248 -4.54 14.47 4.86
C MET A 248 -5.93 14.59 4.26
N CYS A 249 -6.05 15.31 3.15
CA CYS A 249 -7.31 15.35 2.42
C CYS A 249 -7.56 14.02 1.69
N MET A 250 -8.74 13.43 1.91
CA MET A 250 -9.15 12.14 1.39
C MET A 250 -9.82 12.27 0.02
N ILE A 251 -9.02 12.65 -0.99
CA ILE A 251 -9.47 12.65 -2.39
C ILE A 251 -9.55 11.21 -2.89
N PRO A 252 -10.67 10.71 -3.43
CA PRO A 252 -10.71 9.36 -3.97
C PRO A 252 -9.81 9.17 -5.20
N LYS A 253 -9.27 7.95 -5.36
CA LYS A 253 -8.56 7.48 -6.58
C LYS A 253 -7.21 8.14 -6.88
N VAL A 254 -6.63 8.86 -5.91
CA VAL A 254 -5.27 9.42 -5.95
C VAL A 254 -4.29 8.72 -4.99
N ALA A 255 -4.63 7.51 -4.53
CA ALA A 255 -3.92 6.75 -3.48
C ALA A 255 -4.05 7.25 -2.02
N SER A 256 -4.96 8.20 -1.75
CA SER A 256 -5.25 8.67 -0.39
C SER A 256 -5.67 7.56 0.58
N THR A 257 -6.56 6.64 0.17
CA THR A 257 -6.99 5.49 0.99
C THR A 257 -5.85 4.56 1.32
N SER A 258 -4.96 4.34 0.35
CA SER A 258 -3.82 3.43 0.53
C SER A 258 -2.77 4.07 1.44
N LEU A 259 -2.53 5.39 1.31
CA LEU A 259 -1.67 6.16 2.22
C LEU A 259 -2.26 6.24 3.63
N SER A 260 -3.57 6.47 3.77
CA SER A 260 -4.22 6.48 5.09
C SER A 260 -4.17 5.09 5.72
N SER A 261 -4.36 4.03 4.93
CA SER A 261 -4.25 2.64 5.41
C SER A 261 -2.83 2.32 5.86
N PHE A 262 -1.82 2.80 5.14
CA PHE A 262 -0.42 2.69 5.56
C PHE A 262 -0.18 3.43 6.89
N LEU A 263 -0.66 4.66 7.03
CA LEU A 263 -0.54 5.44 8.27
C LEU A 263 -1.30 4.77 9.44
N ILE A 264 -2.49 4.22 9.18
CA ILE A 264 -3.29 3.48 10.16
C ILE A 264 -2.58 2.18 10.56
N GLN A 265 -2.09 1.37 9.62
CA GLN A 265 -1.41 0.11 9.91
C GLN A 265 -0.12 0.37 10.69
N SER A 266 0.65 1.37 10.25
CA SER A 266 1.81 1.87 10.99
C SER A 266 1.41 2.28 12.41
N HIS A 267 0.27 2.94 12.60
CA HIS A 267 -0.25 3.29 13.93
C HIS A 267 -0.88 2.14 14.75
N GLN A 268 -1.53 1.16 14.12
CA GLN A 268 -2.18 0.04 14.81
C GLN A 268 -1.14 -0.89 15.42
N HIS A 269 0.08 -0.95 14.87
CA HIS A 269 1.24 -1.50 15.57
C HIS A 269 1.57 -0.77 16.88
N PHE A 270 1.12 0.47 17.11
CA PHE A 270 1.37 1.26 18.33
C PHE A 270 0.25 1.23 19.37
N LYS A 271 -0.99 0.86 19.00
CA LYS A 271 -2.15 0.90 19.93
C LYS A 271 -2.11 -0.14 21.05
N SER A 272 -1.20 -1.11 21.03
CA SER A 272 -0.99 -1.99 22.20
C SER A 272 -0.20 -1.33 23.33
N HIS A 273 0.31 -0.12 23.13
CA HIS A 273 0.99 0.67 24.15
C HIS A 273 0.22 1.95 24.48
N LYS A 274 -0.74 1.81 25.41
CA LYS A 274 -1.40 2.88 26.19
C LYS A 274 -1.99 4.07 25.41
N GLY A 275 -3.32 4.07 25.28
CA GLY A 275 -4.15 5.27 25.51
C GLY A 275 -3.88 6.53 24.69
N LEU A 276 -3.61 6.42 23.39
CA LEU A 276 -3.58 7.58 22.48
C LEU A 276 -4.84 7.62 21.60
N THR A 277 -5.64 8.65 21.84
CA THR A 277 -6.94 8.92 21.21
C THR A 277 -6.77 9.70 19.90
N ASN A 278 -7.49 9.21 18.87
CA ASN A 278 -7.84 9.82 17.58
C ASN A 278 -6.81 9.76 16.43
N ILE A 279 -6.74 8.59 15.80
CA ILE A 279 -6.58 8.51 14.33
C ILE A 279 -7.96 8.25 13.74
N GLY A 280 -8.37 9.08 12.79
CA GLY A 280 -9.61 8.88 12.07
C GLY A 280 -10.17 10.16 11.49
N PHE A 281 -11.41 10.07 11.02
CA PHE A 281 -12.17 11.24 10.61
C PHE A 281 -12.60 12.00 11.86
N PRO A 282 -12.31 13.30 11.96
CA PRO A 282 -12.64 14.05 13.14
C PRO A 282 -14.16 14.18 13.34
N SER A 283 -14.63 13.84 14.55
CA SER A 283 -16.03 13.99 14.96
C SER A 283 -16.15 15.15 15.97
N GLY A 284 -16.20 16.38 15.48
CA GLY A 284 -16.46 17.59 16.29
C GLY A 284 -15.89 18.89 15.70
N SER A 285 -16.40 20.05 16.13
CA SER A 285 -15.91 21.38 15.73
C SER A 285 -14.43 21.58 16.08
N LEU A 286 -13.54 21.39 15.10
CA LEU A 286 -12.10 21.51 15.25
C LEU A 286 -11.53 22.83 14.72
N ASN A 287 -12.32 23.92 14.65
CA ASN A 287 -11.88 25.18 14.02
C ASN A 287 -10.52 25.71 14.54
N ASP A 288 -10.19 25.46 15.82
CA ASP A 288 -8.92 25.89 16.42
C ASP A 288 -7.75 24.91 16.20
N THR A 289 -8.02 23.67 15.75
CA THR A 289 -7.00 22.63 15.52
C THR A 289 -6.38 22.71 14.12
N PHE A 290 -7.02 23.37 13.14
CA PHE A 290 -6.57 23.32 11.73
C PHE A 290 -5.40 24.25 11.39
N GLN A 291 -5.10 25.29 12.17
CA GLN A 291 -4.15 26.31 11.71
C GLN A 291 -2.70 25.80 11.67
N ASP A 292 -2.26 25.09 12.71
CA ASP A 292 -0.84 24.68 12.86
C ASP A 292 -0.56 23.23 12.43
N THR A 293 -1.57 22.49 11.96
CA THR A 293 -1.40 21.12 11.48
C THR A 293 -0.61 21.06 10.17
N TYR A 294 0.29 20.08 10.06
CA TYR A 294 0.98 19.77 8.80
C TYR A 294 0.03 19.06 7.83
N LYS A 295 -0.23 19.65 6.66
CA LYS A 295 -1.28 19.19 5.72
C LYS A 295 -0.67 18.54 4.49
N ILE A 296 -1.02 17.28 4.27
CA ILE A 296 -0.64 16.49 3.10
C ILE A 296 -1.82 16.46 2.12
N MET A 297 -1.58 16.85 0.89
CA MET A 297 -2.55 16.70 -0.20
C MET A 297 -1.94 15.83 -1.29
N VAL A 298 -2.60 14.71 -1.60
CA VAL A 298 -2.20 13.85 -2.72
C VAL A 298 -3.08 14.18 -3.92
N VAL A 299 -2.47 14.39 -5.07
CA VAL A 299 -3.17 14.67 -6.34
C VAL A 299 -2.70 13.71 -7.43
N ARG A 300 -3.54 13.53 -8.44
CA ARG A 300 -3.27 12.73 -9.65
C ARG A 300 -3.70 13.55 -10.87
N HIS A 301 -3.27 13.17 -12.07
CA HIS A 301 -3.81 13.83 -13.26
C HIS A 301 -5.36 13.75 -13.25
N PRO A 302 -6.10 14.87 -13.42
CA PRO A 302 -7.56 14.86 -13.25
C PRO A 302 -8.28 13.84 -14.14
N LEU A 303 -7.84 13.71 -15.39
CA LEU A 303 -8.42 12.75 -16.36
C LEU A 303 -8.06 11.29 -16.04
N GLU A 304 -6.85 11.03 -15.56
CA GLU A 304 -6.41 9.71 -15.10
C GLU A 304 -7.22 9.25 -13.88
N ARG A 305 -7.46 10.18 -12.95
CA ARG A 305 -8.29 9.94 -11.78
C ARG A 305 -9.73 9.60 -12.18
N LEU A 306 -10.30 10.31 -13.15
CA LEU A 306 -11.64 10.04 -13.65
C LEU A 306 -11.75 8.65 -14.25
N LEU A 307 -10.78 8.25 -15.07
CA LEU A 307 -10.72 6.88 -15.57
C LEU A 307 -10.65 5.87 -14.42
N SER A 308 -9.83 6.14 -13.39
CA SER A 308 -9.77 5.29 -12.21
C SER A 308 -11.10 5.22 -11.44
N ALA A 309 -11.83 6.33 -11.35
CA ALA A 309 -13.16 6.38 -10.75
C ALA A 309 -14.17 5.57 -11.57
N TYR A 310 -14.17 5.74 -12.90
CA TYR A 310 -15.01 4.98 -13.82
C TYR A 310 -14.78 3.47 -13.67
N LEU A 311 -13.52 3.03 -13.74
CA LEU A 311 -13.16 1.62 -13.60
C LEU A 311 -13.56 1.05 -12.25
N TYR A 312 -13.46 1.85 -11.19
CA TYR A 312 -13.80 1.42 -9.84
C TYR A 312 -15.31 1.27 -9.65
N VAL A 313 -16.09 2.26 -10.09
CA VAL A 313 -17.54 2.32 -9.86
C VAL A 313 -18.31 1.50 -10.89
N PHE A 314 -17.96 1.58 -12.17
CA PHE A 314 -18.78 1.03 -13.25
C PHE A 314 -18.25 -0.28 -13.86
N VAL A 315 -16.96 -0.60 -13.71
CA VAL A 315 -16.36 -1.79 -14.34
C VAL A 315 -16.08 -2.90 -13.34
N LYS A 316 -15.37 -2.60 -12.24
CA LYS A 316 -15.02 -3.60 -11.21
C LYS A 316 -16.22 -4.11 -10.41
N GLU A 317 -17.27 -3.31 -10.26
CA GLU A 317 -18.49 -3.71 -9.52
C GLU A 317 -19.28 -4.83 -10.22
N VAL A 318 -19.14 -5.01 -11.54
CA VAL A 318 -19.93 -6.00 -12.31
C VAL A 318 -19.23 -7.36 -12.44
N GLN A 319 -17.95 -7.48 -12.04
CA GLN A 319 -17.21 -8.74 -12.01
C GLN A 319 -17.28 -9.49 -10.65
N GLY A 320 -18.10 -9.02 -9.71
CA GLY A 320 -18.49 -9.80 -8.52
C GLY A 320 -17.68 -9.60 -7.23
N ASP A 321 -16.79 -8.61 -7.15
CA ASP A 321 -15.83 -8.47 -6.03
C ASP A 321 -16.24 -7.49 -4.89
N LEU A 322 -17.35 -6.75 -5.00
CA LEU A 322 -17.74 -5.74 -3.98
C LEU A 322 -19.25 -5.74 -3.66
N LYS A 323 -19.60 -5.85 -2.37
CA LYS A 323 -20.97 -5.84 -1.81
C LYS A 323 -21.58 -4.43 -1.66
N HIS A 324 -21.52 -3.57 -2.68
CA HIS A 324 -22.13 -2.21 -2.66
C HIS A 324 -23.23 -2.03 -3.72
N THR A 325 -23.89 -3.13 -4.09
CA THR A 325 -24.63 -3.36 -5.34
C THR A 325 -25.90 -2.57 -5.60
N ASN A 326 -26.43 -1.73 -4.70
CA ASN A 326 -27.78 -1.16 -4.90
C ASN A 326 -27.81 0.32 -5.34
N MET A 327 -26.75 1.10 -5.10
CA MET A 327 -26.79 2.54 -5.34
C MET A 327 -26.35 2.92 -6.76
N TYR A 328 -25.17 2.45 -7.19
CA TYR A 328 -24.60 2.78 -8.49
C TYR A 328 -25.18 1.92 -9.63
N SER A 329 -25.70 0.73 -9.33
CA SER A 329 -26.39 -0.11 -10.32
C SER A 329 -27.63 0.59 -10.89
N ASN A 330 -28.43 1.21 -10.02
CA ASN A 330 -29.58 2.03 -10.42
C ASN A 330 -29.15 3.23 -11.26
N LEU A 331 -28.09 3.93 -10.87
CA LEU A 331 -27.54 5.06 -11.64
C LEU A 331 -27.05 4.59 -13.02
N THR A 332 -26.31 3.49 -13.08
CA THR A 332 -25.78 2.90 -14.32
C THR A 332 -26.92 2.56 -15.28
N HIS A 333 -27.97 1.92 -14.76
CA HIS A 333 -29.14 1.55 -15.55
C HIS A 333 -29.89 2.78 -16.08
N LEU A 334 -30.11 3.80 -15.24
CA LEU A 334 -30.79 5.03 -15.63
C LEU A 334 -30.02 5.81 -16.70
N LEU A 335 -28.70 5.92 -16.56
CA LEU A 335 -27.85 6.58 -17.56
C LEU A 335 -27.82 5.80 -18.88
N ALA A 336 -27.75 4.47 -18.81
CA ALA A 336 -27.81 3.64 -20.01
C ALA A 336 -29.15 3.81 -20.76
N LEU A 337 -30.28 3.84 -20.04
CA LEU A 337 -31.58 4.12 -20.63
C LEU A 337 -31.68 5.53 -21.22
N HIS A 338 -31.10 6.53 -20.54
CA HIS A 338 -31.10 7.92 -21.00
C HIS A 338 -30.36 8.09 -22.32
N TYR A 339 -29.15 7.51 -22.44
CA TYR A 339 -28.32 7.67 -23.63
C TYR A 339 -28.67 6.71 -24.77
N ARG A 340 -29.24 5.53 -24.49
CA ARG A 340 -29.47 4.46 -25.49
C ARG A 340 -30.95 4.22 -25.83
N GLY A 341 -31.89 4.74 -25.05
CA GLY A 341 -33.34 4.60 -25.27
C GLY A 341 -33.94 3.26 -24.81
N SER A 342 -35.26 3.26 -24.55
CA SER A 342 -35.99 2.17 -23.86
C SER A 342 -36.27 0.90 -24.67
N HIS A 343 -35.96 0.87 -25.97
CA HIS A 343 -36.39 -0.20 -26.89
C HIS A 343 -35.34 -1.31 -27.10
N SER A 344 -34.18 -1.20 -26.46
CA SER A 344 -33.14 -2.22 -26.57
C SER A 344 -33.32 -3.23 -25.43
N TRP A 345 -33.79 -4.44 -25.74
CA TRP A 345 -33.86 -5.54 -24.77
C TRP A 345 -32.50 -6.27 -24.63
N ASP A 346 -31.50 -5.82 -25.39
CA ASP A 346 -30.10 -6.29 -25.43
C ASP A 346 -29.09 -5.29 -24.85
N VAL A 347 -29.53 -4.32 -24.01
CA VAL A 347 -28.61 -3.31 -23.48
C VAL A 347 -27.60 -3.99 -22.56
N ASN A 348 -26.32 -3.95 -22.93
CA ASN A 348 -25.24 -4.17 -21.98
C ASN A 348 -25.50 -3.24 -20.78
N PRO A 349 -25.74 -3.77 -19.57
CA PRO A 349 -26.14 -2.94 -18.43
C PRO A 349 -25.02 -2.01 -17.95
N LEU A 350 -23.82 -2.11 -18.52
CA LEU A 350 -22.67 -1.29 -18.21
C LEU A 350 -22.70 0.05 -18.94
N LEU A 351 -22.51 1.13 -18.17
CA LEU A 351 -22.21 2.46 -18.70
C LEU A 351 -20.84 2.43 -19.39
N THR A 352 -20.76 2.84 -20.65
CA THR A 352 -19.46 2.95 -21.36
C THR A 352 -18.68 4.16 -20.90
N PHE A 353 -17.38 4.20 -21.19
CA PHE A 353 -16.55 5.34 -20.84
C PHE A 353 -16.96 6.65 -21.55
N PRO A 354 -17.29 6.66 -22.86
CA PRO A 354 -17.82 7.87 -23.51
C PRO A 354 -19.13 8.38 -22.90
N GLU A 355 -20.06 7.50 -22.54
CA GLU A 355 -21.30 7.90 -21.85
C GLU A 355 -21.03 8.45 -20.45
N PHE A 356 -20.09 7.85 -19.71
CA PHE A 356 -19.64 8.40 -18.46
C PHE A 356 -19.03 9.80 -18.64
N VAL A 357 -18.19 10.03 -19.65
CA VAL A 357 -17.62 11.34 -19.94
C VAL A 357 -18.70 12.37 -20.28
N ARG A 358 -19.67 11.99 -21.11
CA ARG A 358 -20.82 12.86 -21.44
C ARG A 358 -21.62 13.20 -20.19
N PHE A 359 -21.86 12.23 -19.31
CA PHE A 359 -22.52 12.45 -18.02
C PHE A 359 -21.77 13.48 -17.16
N ILE A 360 -20.45 13.38 -17.08
CA ILE A 360 -19.61 14.33 -16.34
C ILE A 360 -19.66 15.73 -16.95
N VAL A 361 -19.55 15.84 -18.28
CA VAL A 361 -19.53 17.11 -19.01
C VAL A 361 -20.90 17.81 -18.97
N ASN A 362 -21.98 17.06 -19.23
CA ASN A 362 -23.33 17.61 -19.26
C ASN A 362 -23.86 17.91 -17.86
N GLY A 363 -23.33 17.22 -16.86
CA GLY A 363 -23.48 17.61 -15.47
C GLY A 363 -24.94 17.51 -14.99
N THR A 364 -25.37 18.49 -14.19
CA THR A 364 -26.72 18.62 -13.63
C THR A 364 -27.77 19.12 -14.63
N LYS A 365 -27.39 19.30 -15.90
CA LYS A 365 -28.31 19.76 -16.96
C LYS A 365 -29.12 18.62 -17.57
N GLU A 366 -28.72 17.37 -17.32
CA GLU A 366 -29.47 16.20 -17.77
C GLU A 366 -30.65 15.96 -16.83
N HIS A 367 -31.86 16.24 -17.32
CA HIS A 367 -33.08 15.79 -16.68
C HIS A 367 -33.29 14.30 -17.02
N ILE A 368 -33.04 13.42 -16.06
CA ILE A 368 -33.32 11.99 -16.20
C ILE A 368 -34.78 11.75 -15.82
N PRO A 369 -35.68 11.40 -16.76
CA PRO A 369 -37.08 11.17 -16.44
C PRO A 369 -37.23 10.01 -15.45
N GLY A 370 -37.92 10.24 -14.33
CA GLY A 370 -38.20 9.21 -13.31
C GLY A 370 -37.24 9.18 -12.11
N SER A 371 -36.26 10.08 -12.01
CA SER A 371 -35.46 10.22 -10.78
C SER A 371 -36.23 11.02 -9.70
N TRP A 372 -36.49 10.38 -8.56
CA TRP A 372 -36.93 10.90 -7.25
C TRP A 372 -37.41 12.36 -7.23
N GLN A 373 -38.71 12.58 -7.41
CA GLN A 373 -39.37 13.85 -7.14
C GLN A 373 -39.12 14.26 -5.67
N GLY A 374 -38.20 15.20 -5.44
CA GLY A 374 -37.93 15.71 -4.09
C GLY A 374 -36.55 16.36 -3.87
N LEU A 375 -35.61 16.26 -4.80
CA LEU A 375 -34.31 16.95 -4.68
C LEU A 375 -34.27 18.14 -5.63
N SER A 376 -34.20 19.34 -5.06
CA SER A 376 -34.18 20.62 -5.76
C SER A 376 -33.04 20.71 -6.78
N ASN A 377 -33.37 21.30 -7.94
CA ASN A 377 -32.49 21.60 -9.07
C ASN A 377 -31.08 22.04 -8.65
N GLY A 378 -30.06 21.24 -8.97
CA GLY A 378 -28.64 21.63 -8.88
C GLY A 378 -27.71 20.70 -8.11
N ASP A 379 -28.24 19.76 -7.31
CA ASP A 379 -27.42 18.99 -6.34
C ASP A 379 -27.31 17.48 -6.63
N PHE A 380 -27.73 17.00 -7.81
CA PHE A 380 -27.67 15.57 -8.14
C PHE A 380 -26.23 15.04 -8.27
N ILE A 381 -25.35 15.80 -8.91
CA ILE A 381 -23.92 15.44 -9.03
C ILE A 381 -23.17 15.68 -7.73
N PHE A 382 -23.69 16.53 -6.84
CA PHE A 382 -22.97 16.97 -5.64
C PHE A 382 -23.61 16.49 -4.34
N ASN A 383 -24.47 15.47 -4.43
CA ASN A 383 -25.00 14.82 -3.24
C ASN A 383 -23.83 14.19 -2.46
N PRO A 384 -23.51 14.67 -1.24
CA PRO A 384 -22.34 14.24 -0.48
C PRO A 384 -22.35 12.74 -0.13
N ASN A 385 -23.53 12.12 -0.15
CA ASN A 385 -23.75 10.70 0.13
C ASN A 385 -23.66 9.81 -1.12
N LEU A 386 -23.67 10.38 -2.33
CA LEU A 386 -23.69 9.65 -3.61
C LEU A 386 -22.45 9.88 -4.47
N ASN A 387 -21.76 11.02 -4.36
CA ASN A 387 -20.65 11.31 -5.27
C ASN A 387 -19.50 12.11 -4.63
N SER A 388 -18.44 11.38 -4.30
CA SER A 388 -17.12 11.97 -4.03
C SER A 388 -16.03 11.50 -5.00
N HIS A 389 -16.32 10.51 -5.83
CA HIS A 389 -15.31 9.80 -6.63
C HIS A 389 -14.81 10.62 -7.83
N TRP A 390 -15.67 11.44 -8.43
CA TRP A 390 -15.32 12.31 -9.55
C TRP A 390 -15.41 13.80 -9.21
N GLU A 391 -15.57 14.18 -7.94
CA GLU A 391 -15.57 15.59 -7.52
C GLU A 391 -14.21 16.26 -7.74
N PRO A 392 -14.12 17.50 -8.29
CA PRO A 392 -12.86 18.23 -8.43
C PRO A 392 -12.09 18.42 -7.11
N TYR A 393 -10.76 18.44 -7.14
CA TYR A 393 -9.90 18.59 -5.95
C TYR A 393 -10.19 19.87 -5.21
N TRP A 394 -10.32 20.96 -5.96
CA TRP A 394 -10.59 22.27 -5.40
C TRP A 394 -11.88 22.29 -4.58
N LYS A 395 -12.86 21.44 -4.93
CA LYS A 395 -14.14 21.37 -4.21
C LYS A 395 -14.11 20.38 -3.05
N VAL A 396 -13.37 19.27 -3.17
CA VAL A 396 -13.19 18.30 -2.08
C VAL A 396 -12.38 18.89 -0.92
N CYS A 397 -11.26 19.55 -1.23
CA CYS A 397 -10.27 19.97 -0.23
C CYS A 397 -10.19 21.49 -0.04
N SER A 398 -10.70 22.29 -0.99
CA SER A 398 -10.63 23.76 -0.94
C SER A 398 -9.22 24.32 -0.65
N PRO A 399 -8.19 23.95 -1.43
CA PRO A 399 -6.78 24.25 -1.12
C PRO A 399 -6.43 25.75 -1.19
N CYS A 400 -7.30 26.57 -1.78
CA CYS A 400 -7.14 28.03 -1.81
C CYS A 400 -7.63 28.73 -0.53
N GLN A 401 -8.32 28.02 0.36
CA GLN A 401 -8.67 28.54 1.68
C GLN A 401 -7.46 28.44 2.60
N LEU A 402 -7.15 29.51 3.33
CA LEU A 402 -5.98 29.58 4.21
C LEU A 402 -5.91 28.41 5.21
N GLN A 403 -7.06 27.99 5.76
CA GLN A 403 -7.13 26.89 6.72
C GLN A 403 -6.88 25.51 6.11
N ASN A 404 -7.04 25.35 4.79
CA ASN A 404 -6.92 24.05 4.11
C ASN A 404 -5.72 23.99 3.19
N HIS A 405 -4.98 25.10 3.10
CA HIS A 405 -3.83 25.21 2.25
C HIS A 405 -2.81 24.13 2.63
N PRO A 406 -2.41 23.25 1.70
CA PRO A 406 -1.51 22.16 2.02
C PRO A 406 -0.14 22.68 2.45
N SER A 407 0.51 21.95 3.34
CA SER A 407 1.94 22.10 3.64
C SER A 407 2.78 21.43 2.55
N ILE A 408 2.29 20.31 2.01
CA ILE A 408 2.94 19.56 0.93
C ILE A 408 1.92 18.98 -0.05
N ILE A 409 2.26 18.99 -1.34
CA ILE A 409 1.46 18.47 -2.44
C ILE A 409 2.21 17.31 -3.10
N LEU A 410 1.69 16.09 -2.93
CA LEU A 410 2.23 14.87 -3.53
C LEU A 410 1.55 14.57 -4.86
N LYS A 411 2.31 14.30 -5.91
CA LYS A 411 1.79 13.90 -7.22
C LYS A 411 1.92 12.38 -7.38
N PHE A 412 0.78 11.71 -7.54
CA PHE A 412 0.75 10.31 -7.91
C PHE A 412 1.36 10.13 -9.32
N GLY A 413 2.30 9.18 -9.45
CA GLY A 413 3.08 8.98 -10.66
C GLY A 413 4.38 8.22 -10.38
N LYS A 414 5.35 8.33 -11.30
CA LYS A 414 6.62 7.58 -11.27
C LYS A 414 7.40 7.75 -9.97
N ASP A 415 7.48 8.98 -9.45
CA ASP A 415 8.30 9.32 -8.28
C ASP A 415 7.50 9.39 -6.98
N PHE A 416 6.25 8.91 -6.99
CA PHE A 416 5.34 9.02 -5.85
C PHE A 416 5.90 8.39 -4.56
N ASP A 417 6.63 7.28 -4.67
CA ASP A 417 7.29 6.61 -3.56
C ASP A 417 8.26 7.56 -2.83
N GLN A 418 9.10 8.27 -3.60
CA GLN A 418 10.09 9.21 -3.09
C GLN A 418 9.42 10.43 -2.46
N GLU A 419 8.34 10.91 -3.09
CA GLU A 419 7.54 12.02 -2.56
C GLU A 419 6.89 11.68 -1.22
N VAL A 420 6.32 10.47 -1.08
CA VAL A 420 5.75 10.01 0.18
C VAL A 420 6.83 9.91 1.26
N GLN A 421 8.01 9.34 0.95
CA GLN A 421 9.10 9.28 1.93
C GLN A 421 9.53 10.67 2.41
N TYR A 422 9.67 11.64 1.51
CA TYR A 422 9.96 13.02 1.87
C TYR A 422 8.86 13.61 2.77
N ALA A 423 7.59 13.41 2.42
CA ALA A 423 6.46 13.91 3.19
C ALA A 423 6.42 13.35 4.61
N LEU A 424 6.66 12.04 4.76
CA LEU A 424 6.71 11.38 6.06
C LEU A 424 7.85 11.95 6.92
N LYS A 425 9.01 12.23 6.32
CA LYS A 425 10.16 12.85 7.00
C LYS A 425 9.79 14.24 7.54
N GLU A 426 9.33 15.12 6.67
CA GLU A 426 9.03 16.52 7.02
C GLU A 426 7.88 16.67 8.00
N SER A 427 6.86 15.80 7.91
CA SER A 427 5.71 15.86 8.79
C SER A 427 6.01 15.34 10.20
N GLY A 428 7.25 14.92 10.49
CA GLY A 428 7.63 14.24 11.72
C GLY A 428 7.01 12.84 11.86
N ILE A 429 6.30 12.34 10.84
CA ILE A 429 5.67 11.02 10.87
C ILE A 429 6.75 9.95 10.87
N GLN A 430 7.77 10.11 10.03
CA GLN A 430 8.90 9.21 9.98
C GLN A 430 9.67 9.22 11.28
N GLU A 431 9.80 10.33 12.01
CA GLU A 431 10.48 10.36 13.32
C GLU A 431 9.63 9.75 14.43
N PHE A 432 8.33 10.05 14.44
CA PHE A 432 7.37 9.43 15.36
C PHE A 432 7.29 7.92 15.16
N PHE A 433 7.36 7.49 13.90
CA PHE A 433 7.51 6.10 13.57
C PHE A 433 8.93 5.64 13.89
N THR A 434 10.04 6.22 13.42
CA THR A 434 11.41 5.70 13.59
C THR A 434 11.94 5.68 15.03
N GLN A 435 11.46 6.54 15.93
CA GLN A 435 11.73 6.41 17.36
C GLN A 435 11.07 5.15 17.96
N ARG A 436 10.13 4.52 17.24
CA ARG A 436 9.43 3.28 17.60
C ARG A 436 9.17 2.31 16.42
N VAL A 437 9.91 2.41 15.30
CA VAL A 437 9.72 1.68 14.04
C VAL A 437 11.07 1.52 13.38
N HIS A 438 11.25 0.33 12.84
CA HIS A 438 12.45 -0.12 12.21
C HIS A 438 12.80 0.61 10.90
N PRO A 439 14.07 0.97 10.62
CA PRO A 439 14.48 1.69 9.40
C PRO A 439 14.19 1.01 8.05
N LYS A 440 13.60 -0.20 8.02
CA LYS A 440 13.28 -0.95 6.78
C LYS A 440 11.80 -0.89 6.37
N LEU A 441 10.93 -0.27 7.16
CA LEU A 441 9.63 0.21 6.67
C LEU A 441 9.76 1.43 5.75
N GLN A 442 10.97 2.00 5.65
CA GLN A 442 11.32 3.01 4.64
C GLN A 442 11.45 2.42 3.22
N GLY A 443 11.57 1.08 3.08
CA GLY A 443 11.79 0.40 1.79
C GLY A 443 10.57 -0.34 1.20
N THR A 444 9.44 -0.43 1.91
CA THR A 444 8.27 -1.22 1.46
C THR A 444 7.12 -0.40 0.86
N LEU A 445 7.39 0.85 0.47
CA LEU A 445 6.47 1.64 -0.34
C LEU A 445 6.85 1.51 -1.83
N GLN A 446 6.83 0.31 -2.39
CA GLN A 446 6.65 0.20 -3.84
C GLN A 446 5.18 0.43 -4.11
N TRP A 447 4.78 1.69 -4.30
CA TRP A 447 3.44 1.98 -4.78
C TRP A 447 3.40 1.45 -6.20
N LYS A 448 2.79 0.27 -6.39
CA LYS A 448 2.68 -0.35 -7.71
C LYS A 448 1.99 0.62 -8.67
N ASN A 449 2.78 1.39 -9.40
CA ASN A 449 2.41 1.87 -10.72
C ASN A 449 2.29 0.60 -11.55
N SER A 450 1.05 0.12 -11.70
CA SER A 450 0.79 -0.86 -12.75
C SER A 450 1.24 -0.18 -14.03
N GLY A 451 2.37 -0.61 -14.62
CA GLY A 451 2.84 -0.15 -15.93
C GLY A 451 1.87 -0.44 -17.10
N GLN A 452 0.61 -0.73 -16.78
CA GLN A 452 -0.53 -0.85 -17.68
C GLN A 452 -1.42 0.40 -17.68
N THR A 453 -1.11 1.44 -16.87
CA THR A 453 -1.98 2.63 -16.76
C THR A 453 -2.03 3.42 -18.06
N GLU A 454 -0.89 3.64 -18.73
CA GLU A 454 -0.83 4.38 -20.00
C GLU A 454 -1.57 3.65 -21.14
N LEU A 455 -1.40 2.34 -21.29
CA LEU A 455 -2.14 1.54 -22.28
C LEU A 455 -3.66 1.56 -22.02
N LEU A 456 -4.07 1.58 -20.75
CA LEU A 456 -5.48 1.72 -20.39
C LEU A 456 -5.99 3.13 -20.68
N GLU A 457 -5.21 4.16 -20.36
CA GLU A 457 -5.53 5.54 -20.70
C GLU A 457 -5.70 5.70 -22.21
N GLU A 458 -4.75 5.23 -23.01
CA GLU A 458 -4.82 5.23 -24.47
C GLU A 458 -6.07 4.49 -24.97
N PHE A 459 -6.34 3.28 -24.46
CA PHE A 459 -7.51 2.49 -24.84
C PHE A 459 -8.85 3.19 -24.53
N TYR A 460 -8.97 3.85 -23.38
CA TYR A 460 -10.21 4.51 -23.00
C TYR A 460 -10.37 5.88 -23.64
N PHE A 461 -9.31 6.69 -23.72
CA PHE A 461 -9.37 8.02 -24.31
C PHE A 461 -9.42 8.00 -25.84
N SER A 462 -8.94 6.95 -26.51
CA SER A 462 -9.15 6.74 -27.95
C SER A 462 -10.62 6.57 -28.36
N GLN A 463 -11.49 6.21 -27.42
CA GLN A 463 -12.94 6.14 -27.64
C GLN A 463 -13.61 7.52 -27.64
N LEU A 464 -12.90 8.59 -27.27
CA LEU A 464 -13.39 9.96 -27.21
C LEU A 464 -12.87 10.79 -28.38
N SER A 465 -13.67 11.75 -28.82
CA SER A 465 -13.21 12.81 -29.72
C SER A 465 -12.35 13.83 -28.99
N LYS A 466 -11.46 14.53 -29.70
CA LYS A 466 -10.72 15.69 -29.16
C LYS A 466 -11.64 16.73 -28.51
N ALA A 467 -12.82 16.95 -29.10
CA ALA A 467 -13.82 17.86 -28.56
C ALA A 467 -14.36 17.38 -27.19
N GLU A 468 -14.67 16.08 -27.04
CA GLU A 468 -15.10 15.50 -25.75
C GLU A 468 -13.99 15.58 -24.70
N VAL A 469 -12.72 15.35 -25.07
CA VAL A 469 -11.58 15.51 -24.15
C VAL A 469 -11.41 16.97 -23.73
N LEU A 470 -11.54 17.92 -24.66
CA LEU A 470 -11.47 19.35 -24.33
C LEU A 470 -12.62 19.79 -23.42
N GLN A 471 -13.84 19.30 -23.64
CA GLN A 471 -14.97 19.57 -22.74
C GLN A 471 -14.72 19.01 -21.34
N LEU A 472 -14.17 17.80 -21.26
CA LEU A 472 -13.80 17.19 -19.98
C LEU A 472 -12.68 17.96 -19.28
N TYR A 473 -11.67 18.41 -20.03
CA TYR A 473 -10.64 19.31 -19.52
C TYR A 473 -11.24 20.60 -18.96
N GLN A 474 -12.20 21.22 -19.66
CA GLN A 474 -12.86 22.43 -19.17
C GLN A 474 -13.61 22.18 -17.85
N ALA A 475 -14.25 21.02 -17.68
CA ALA A 475 -14.92 20.66 -16.44
C ALA A 475 -13.95 20.56 -15.23
N TYR A 476 -12.69 20.20 -15.46
CA TYR A 476 -11.64 20.07 -14.43
C TYR A 476 -10.54 21.15 -14.55
N LYS A 477 -10.78 22.22 -15.32
CA LYS A 477 -9.77 23.21 -15.67
C LYS A 477 -9.08 23.82 -14.45
N VAL A 478 -9.85 24.10 -13.40
CA VAL A 478 -9.32 24.62 -12.15
C VAL A 478 -8.29 23.65 -11.55
N ASP A 479 -8.56 22.35 -11.49
CA ASP A 479 -7.58 21.38 -10.96
C ASP A 479 -6.33 21.27 -11.84
N HIS A 480 -6.50 21.30 -13.16
CA HIS A 480 -5.36 21.35 -14.09
C HIS A 480 -4.45 22.54 -13.83
N ASP A 481 -5.06 23.73 -13.68
CA ASP A 481 -4.33 24.97 -13.46
C ASP A 481 -3.68 24.97 -12.07
N LEU A 482 -4.42 24.66 -10.99
CA LEU A 482 -3.92 24.64 -9.60
C LEU A 482 -2.73 23.69 -9.41
N PHE A 483 -2.70 22.55 -10.12
CA PHE A 483 -1.70 21.50 -9.91
C PHE A 483 -0.72 21.29 -11.08
N ARG A 484 -0.74 22.13 -12.12
CA ARG A 484 0.10 22.00 -13.33
C ARG A 484 -0.02 20.62 -13.97
N TYR A 485 -1.21 20.30 -14.45
CA TYR A 485 -1.44 19.10 -15.26
C TYR A 485 -1.76 19.47 -16.69
N ASP A 486 -1.10 18.78 -17.63
CA ASP A 486 -1.24 19.02 -19.07
C ASP A 486 -2.24 18.04 -19.69
N VAL A 487 -3.14 18.56 -20.52
CA VAL A 487 -4.15 17.77 -21.22
C VAL A 487 -3.60 17.10 -22.48
N GLU A 488 -2.48 17.59 -23.03
CA GLU A 488 -1.94 17.14 -24.33
C GLU A 488 -1.79 15.62 -24.48
N PRO A 489 -1.32 14.84 -23.48
CA PRO A 489 -1.25 13.38 -23.61
C PRO A 489 -2.61 12.76 -23.96
N TYR A 490 -3.70 13.23 -23.35
CA TYR A 490 -5.05 12.72 -23.56
C TYR A 490 -5.65 13.17 -24.89
N LEU A 491 -5.26 14.35 -25.38
CA LEU A 491 -5.62 14.79 -26.74
C LEU A 491 -4.94 13.92 -27.79
N SER A 492 -3.70 13.48 -27.55
CA SER A 492 -2.98 12.61 -28.47
C SER A 492 -3.59 11.20 -28.58
N PHE A 493 -4.21 10.70 -27.50
CA PHE A 493 -4.93 9.42 -27.51
C PHE A 493 -6.28 9.49 -28.23
N SER A 494 -6.94 10.66 -28.19
CA SER A 494 -8.30 10.86 -28.72
C SER A 494 -8.37 10.98 -30.25
N HIS A 495 -9.52 10.61 -30.83
CA HIS A 495 -9.72 10.67 -32.28
C HIS A 495 -10.31 12.02 -32.75
N GLY A 496 -10.22 12.26 -34.07
CA GLY A 496 -10.61 13.52 -34.69
C GLY A 496 -9.54 14.59 -34.55
#